data_AF-A0A920USQ7-F1
#
_entry.id   AF-A0A920USQ7-F1
#
_cell.length_a   1.000
_cell.length_b   1.000
_cell.length_c   1.000
_cell.angle_alpha   90.00
_cell.angle_beta   90.00
_cell.angle_gamma   90.00
#
_symmetry.space_group_name_H-M   'P 1'
#
loop_
_entity.id
_entity.type
_entity.pdbx_description
1 polymer ?
#
loop_
_entity_poly.entity_id
_entity_poly.type
_entity_poly.pdbx_seq_one_letter_code
_entity_poly.pdbx_strand_id
1 'polypeptide(L)'
;MMVMTEGPMIDGNWTVGLIVDDQRVISRFGKLLGPSVWVTFGGPMENASALVGNFAGIERAKIDVDHAAMSFSVTAGELASVGAEMIPSMGAPEQPLYIDNAGHPANTRLALGKATNTRFNVLASSGKE
;
A
#
# COMPACT_ATOMS: atom_id res chain seq x y z
N MET A 1 -0.85 1.83 2.76
CA MET A 1 0.44 2.08 3.44
C MET A 1 1.32 2.82 2.47
N MET A 2 1.89 3.95 2.90
CA MET A 2 2.87 4.72 2.13
C MET A 2 4.21 4.67 2.86
N VAL A 3 5.29 4.47 2.11
CA VAL A 3 6.66 4.37 2.63
C VAL A 3 7.51 5.39 1.88
N MET A 4 8.14 6.29 2.63
CA MET A 4 9.15 7.22 2.12
C MET A 4 10.51 6.83 2.69
N THR A 5 11.52 6.70 1.84
CA THR A 5 12.88 6.31 2.24
C THR A 5 13.91 7.29 1.66
N GLU A 6 14.89 7.68 2.46
CA GLU A 6 16.04 8.48 2.02
C GLU A 6 17.15 7.53 1.54
N GLY A 7 16.97 6.93 0.36
CA GLY A 7 17.91 5.95 -0.21
C GLY A 7 17.36 4.52 -0.27
N PRO A 8 18.23 3.50 -0.43
CA PRO A 8 17.82 2.11 -0.53
C PRO A 8 16.91 1.69 0.62
N MET A 9 15.78 1.07 0.30
CA MET A 9 14.81 0.66 1.32
C MET A 9 15.42 -0.23 2.41
N ILE A 10 16.42 -1.05 2.09
CA ILE A 10 17.05 -1.95 3.07
C ILE A 10 17.85 -1.20 4.16
N ASP A 11 18.26 0.04 3.89
CA ASP A 11 19.03 0.86 4.84
C ASP A 11 18.14 1.45 5.96
N GLY A 12 16.82 1.28 5.83
CA GLY A 12 15.85 1.68 6.85
C GLY A 12 15.52 3.17 6.84
N ASN A 13 15.31 3.72 8.04
CA ASN A 13 14.82 5.09 8.26
C ASN A 13 13.49 5.39 7.54
N TRP A 14 12.60 4.40 7.44
CA TRP A 14 11.33 4.60 6.77
C TRP A 14 10.43 5.52 7.59
N THR A 15 9.81 6.47 6.90
CA THR A 15 8.62 7.14 7.42
C THR A 15 7.38 6.38 6.95
N VAL A 16 6.59 5.89 7.89
CA VAL A 16 5.39 5.08 7.62
C VAL A 16 4.13 5.79 8.11
N GLY A 17 3.12 5.83 7.24
CA GLY A 17 1.78 6.33 7.54
C GLY A 17 0.69 5.32 7.20
N LEU A 18 -0.41 5.33 7.96
CA LEU A 18 -1.54 4.43 7.75
C LEU A 18 -2.81 5.20 7.41
N ILE A 19 -3.54 4.71 6.41
CA ILE A 19 -4.94 5.06 6.17
C ILE A 19 -5.75 3.86 6.60
N VAL A 20 -6.74 4.07 7.46
CA VAL A 20 -7.59 3.00 7.99
C VAL A 20 -9.03 3.26 7.58
N ASP A 21 -9.71 2.19 7.15
CA ASP A 21 -11.11 2.21 6.78
C ASP A 21 -11.99 2.67 7.96
N ASP A 22 -12.82 3.69 7.72
CA ASP A 22 -13.70 4.30 8.72
C ASP A 22 -14.90 3.41 9.10
N GLN A 23 -15.25 2.44 8.25
CA GLN A 23 -16.37 1.52 8.47
C GLN A 23 -15.97 0.30 9.32
N ARG A 24 -14.67 0.06 9.51
CA ARG A 24 -14.17 -1.09 10.26
C ARG A 24 -13.90 -0.67 11.70
N VAL A 25 -14.56 -1.34 12.66
CA VAL A 25 -14.31 -1.11 14.08
C VAL A 25 -12.86 -1.47 14.39
N ILE A 26 -12.09 -0.43 14.66
CA ILE A 26 -10.70 -0.42 15.11
C ILE A 26 -10.58 -0.95 16.57
N SER A 27 -11.34 -1.97 16.98
CA SER A 27 -11.32 -2.44 18.39
C SER A 27 -9.95 -2.99 18.80
N ARG A 28 -9.15 -3.46 17.82
CA ARG A 28 -7.75 -3.87 18.01
C ARG A 28 -6.73 -2.80 17.63
N PHE A 29 -7.02 -1.94 16.66
CA PHE A 29 -6.08 -0.91 16.21
C PHE A 29 -6.09 0.31 17.20
N GLY A 30 -7.22 0.64 17.83
CA GLY A 30 -7.43 1.95 18.46
C GLY A 30 -6.76 2.13 19.82
N LYS A 31 -6.25 1.03 20.40
CA LYS A 31 -5.62 1.01 21.72
C LYS A 31 -4.09 0.95 21.68
N LEU A 32 -3.48 0.96 20.50
CA LEU A 32 -2.05 0.67 20.35
C LEU A 32 -1.35 1.82 19.62
N LEU A 33 -1.34 2.98 20.26
CA LEU A 33 -0.67 4.20 19.79
C LEU A 33 0.86 4.11 19.98
N GLY A 34 1.51 3.13 19.35
CA GLY A 34 2.96 2.97 19.38
C GLY A 34 3.50 2.52 18.01
N PRO A 35 4.56 3.15 17.46
CA PRO A 35 5.18 2.79 16.18
C PRO A 35 5.49 1.29 16.06
N SER A 36 5.89 0.67 17.19
CA SER A 36 6.31 -0.72 17.26
C SER A 36 5.18 -1.73 17.11
N VAL A 37 3.95 -1.41 17.49
CA VAL A 37 2.86 -2.39 17.50
C VAL A 37 2.33 -2.68 16.10
N TRP A 38 2.29 -1.67 15.23
CA TRP A 38 1.71 -1.80 13.90
C TRP A 38 2.48 -2.73 12.99
N VAL A 39 3.79 -2.81 13.20
CA VAL A 39 4.63 -3.71 12.41
C VAL A 39 4.57 -5.14 12.96
N THR A 40 4.29 -5.33 14.25
CA THR A 40 4.07 -6.65 14.87
C THR A 40 2.67 -7.23 14.62
N PHE A 41 1.77 -6.53 13.91
CA PHE A 41 0.40 -7.01 13.67
C PHE A 41 0.30 -8.16 12.64
N GLY A 42 1.44 -8.66 12.17
CA GLY A 42 1.56 -9.79 11.27
C GLY A 42 1.42 -9.41 9.80
N GLY A 43 1.85 -10.33 8.94
CA GLY A 43 1.92 -10.14 7.49
C GLY A 43 3.32 -9.70 7.04
N PRO A 44 3.52 -9.48 5.72
CA PRO A 44 4.85 -9.23 5.15
C PRO A 44 5.59 -8.03 5.75
N MET A 45 4.85 -7.11 6.39
CA MET A 45 5.39 -5.93 7.04
C MET A 45 6.11 -6.22 8.35
N GLU A 46 5.81 -7.31 9.07
CA GLU A 46 6.49 -7.65 10.33
C GLU A 46 8.01 -7.76 10.19
N ASN A 47 8.44 -8.31 9.05
CA ASN A 47 9.84 -8.42 8.67
C ASN A 47 10.52 -7.07 8.43
N ALA A 48 9.77 -5.99 8.27
CA ALA A 48 10.26 -4.65 8.02
C ALA A 48 10.16 -3.72 9.23
N SER A 49 9.78 -4.24 10.40
CA SER A 49 9.68 -3.47 11.66
C SER A 49 10.96 -2.73 12.03
N ALA A 50 12.10 -3.40 11.87
CA ALA A 50 13.41 -2.84 12.13
C ALA A 50 13.80 -1.69 11.18
N LEU A 51 13.12 -1.54 10.05
CA LEU A 51 13.43 -0.54 9.02
C LEU A 51 12.65 0.77 9.22
N VAL A 52 11.65 0.78 10.12
CA VAL A 52 10.82 1.96 10.40
C VAL A 52 11.52 2.87 11.42
N GLY A 53 11.92 4.06 10.97
CA GLY A 53 12.52 5.10 11.83
C GLY A 53 11.50 6.11 12.36
N ASN A 54 10.43 6.37 11.61
CA ASN A 54 9.45 7.39 11.93
C ASN A 54 8.01 6.95 11.59
N PHE A 55 7.05 7.34 12.43
CA PHE A 55 5.63 7.07 12.24
C PHE A 55 4.87 8.38 12.02
N ALA A 56 4.37 8.60 10.82
CA ALA A 56 3.70 9.83 10.40
C ALA A 56 2.27 9.97 10.95
N GLY A 57 1.67 8.88 11.43
CA GLY A 57 0.33 8.88 12.03
C GLY A 57 -0.68 8.01 11.30
N ILE A 58 -1.95 8.19 11.67
CA ILE A 58 -3.09 7.44 11.15
C ILE A 58 -4.15 8.41 10.67
N GLU A 59 -4.55 8.29 9.41
CA GLU A 59 -5.72 8.94 8.85
C GLU A 59 -6.85 7.92 8.65
N ARG A 60 -8.08 8.40 8.70
CA ARG A 60 -9.27 7.57 8.48
C ARG A 60 -10.04 8.09 7.28
N ALA A 61 -10.43 7.17 6.41
CA ALA A 61 -11.32 7.44 5.28
C ALA A 61 -12.01 6.15 4.88
N LYS A 62 -13.21 6.26 4.30
CA LYS A 62 -13.85 5.13 3.61
C LYS A 62 -12.92 4.61 2.52
N ILE A 63 -12.55 3.33 2.62
CA ILE A 63 -11.74 2.66 1.61
C ILE A 63 -12.66 1.87 0.69
N ASP A 64 -12.75 2.26 -0.58
CA ASP A 64 -13.42 1.49 -1.61
C ASP A 64 -12.37 0.79 -2.49
N VAL A 65 -12.53 -0.52 -2.66
CA VAL A 65 -11.72 -1.36 -3.54
C VAL A 65 -12.62 -1.93 -4.60
N ASP A 66 -12.34 -1.63 -5.86
CA ASP A 66 -12.95 -2.25 -7.03
C ASP A 66 -11.89 -3.09 -7.75
N HIS A 67 -12.20 -4.36 -7.98
CA HIS A 67 -11.29 -5.30 -8.61
C HIS A 67 -12.04 -6.23 -9.56
N ALA A 68 -11.60 -6.23 -10.81
CA ALA A 68 -12.01 -7.16 -11.85
C ALA A 68 -10.76 -7.83 -12.45
N ALA A 69 -10.97 -8.79 -13.36
CA ALA A 69 -9.86 -9.51 -13.99
C ALA A 69 -8.84 -8.58 -14.69
N MET A 70 -9.34 -7.51 -15.32
CA MET A 70 -8.55 -6.61 -16.16
C MET A 70 -8.41 -5.18 -15.60
N SER A 71 -8.96 -4.90 -14.41
CA SER A 71 -8.90 -3.57 -13.80
C SER A 71 -8.88 -3.64 -12.29
N PHE A 72 -8.23 -2.66 -11.69
CA PHE A 72 -8.18 -2.50 -10.25
C PHE A 72 -8.25 -1.01 -9.91
N SER A 73 -9.03 -0.66 -8.89
CA SER A 73 -9.00 0.67 -8.31
C SER A 73 -9.18 0.63 -6.81
N VAL A 74 -8.47 1.52 -6.11
CA VAL A 74 -8.62 1.75 -4.69
C VAL A 74 -8.74 3.24 -4.47
N THR A 75 -9.73 3.64 -3.68
CA THR A 75 -9.86 5.02 -3.19
C THR A 75 -9.95 5.00 -1.68
N ALA A 76 -9.42 6.05 -1.06
CA ALA A 76 -9.57 6.31 0.36
C ALA A 76 -10.00 7.76 0.53
N GLY A 77 -11.28 8.04 0.30
CA GLY A 77 -11.83 9.41 0.23
C GLY A 77 -10.94 10.36 -0.60
N GLU A 78 -10.60 11.50 -0.02
CA GLU A 78 -9.71 12.49 -0.64
C GLU A 78 -8.21 12.25 -0.40
N LEU A 79 -7.88 11.21 0.35
CA LEU A 79 -6.52 10.93 0.83
C LEU A 79 -5.70 10.19 -0.22
N ALA A 80 -6.29 9.19 -0.87
CA ALA A 80 -5.57 8.40 -1.86
C ALA A 80 -6.49 7.88 -2.96
N SER A 81 -5.94 7.76 -4.16
CA SER A 81 -6.56 7.02 -5.25
C SER A 81 -5.47 6.36 -6.10
N VAL A 82 -5.61 5.06 -6.34
CA VAL A 82 -4.74 4.30 -7.23
C VAL A 82 -5.63 3.49 -8.14
N GLY A 83 -5.35 3.50 -9.44
CA GLY A 83 -6.04 2.71 -10.44
C GLY A 83 -5.05 2.08 -11.41
N ALA A 84 -5.40 0.90 -11.93
CA ALA A 84 -4.63 0.24 -12.96
C ALA A 84 -5.55 -0.55 -13.91
N GLU A 85 -5.16 -0.59 -15.17
CA GLU A 85 -5.69 -1.51 -16.18
C GLU A 85 -4.61 -2.53 -16.50
N MET A 86 -5.00 -3.81 -16.53
CA MET A 86 -4.06 -4.90 -16.73
C MET A 86 -3.62 -4.98 -18.19
N ILE A 87 -2.36 -5.32 -18.42
CA ILE A 87 -1.83 -5.58 -19.75
C ILE A 87 -2.33 -6.96 -20.19
N PRO A 88 -3.04 -7.10 -21.33
CA PRO A 88 -3.50 -8.40 -21.81
C PRO A 88 -2.36 -9.37 -22.10
N SER A 89 -2.56 -10.64 -21.78
CA SER A 89 -1.69 -11.72 -22.25
C SER A 89 -1.91 -11.98 -23.74
N MET A 90 -0.85 -12.29 -24.49
CA MET A 90 -0.95 -12.63 -25.92
C MET A 90 -1.77 -13.90 -26.18
N GLY A 91 -1.72 -14.88 -25.27
CA GLY A 91 -2.42 -16.17 -25.43
C GLY A 91 -3.84 -16.21 -24.86
N ALA A 92 -4.19 -15.23 -24.03
CA ALA A 92 -5.50 -15.12 -23.39
C ALA A 92 -5.80 -13.64 -23.09
N PRO A 93 -6.42 -12.89 -24.02
CA PRO A 93 -6.58 -11.43 -23.89
C PRO A 93 -7.42 -10.97 -22.69
N GLU A 94 -8.32 -11.82 -22.20
CA GLU A 94 -9.15 -11.57 -21.01
C GLU A 94 -8.40 -11.81 -19.69
N GLN A 95 -7.12 -12.21 -19.77
CA GLN A 95 -6.27 -12.42 -18.61
C GLN A 95 -5.08 -11.45 -18.64
N PRO A 96 -4.64 -10.97 -17.47
CA PRO A 96 -3.41 -10.20 -17.38
C PRO A 96 -2.19 -10.99 -17.85
N LEU A 97 -1.19 -10.27 -18.35
CA LEU A 97 0.17 -10.75 -18.42
C LEU A 97 0.74 -10.81 -17.00
N TYR A 98 1.33 -11.94 -16.63
CA TYR A 98 1.84 -12.17 -15.27
C TYR A 98 3.37 -12.31 -15.26
N ILE A 99 3.98 -11.88 -14.16
CA ILE A 99 5.34 -12.24 -13.76
C ILE A 99 5.25 -13.18 -12.56
N ASP A 100 5.83 -14.37 -12.70
CA ASP A 100 5.94 -15.37 -11.63
C ASP A 100 7.28 -15.27 -10.89
N ASN A 101 7.28 -15.72 -9.64
CA ASN A 101 8.44 -15.73 -8.74
C ASN A 101 9.06 -14.33 -8.54
N ALA A 102 8.22 -13.29 -8.52
CA ALA A 102 8.67 -11.90 -8.45
C ALA A 102 9.37 -11.50 -7.13
N GLY A 103 9.37 -12.39 -6.11
CA GLY A 103 9.90 -12.08 -4.78
C GLY A 103 9.16 -10.95 -4.06
N HIS A 104 7.97 -10.57 -4.55
CA HIS A 104 7.23 -9.44 -4.03
C HIS A 104 6.41 -9.85 -2.79
N PRO A 105 6.43 -9.05 -1.71
CA PRO A 105 5.79 -9.42 -0.44
C PRO A 105 4.28 -9.62 -0.54
N ALA A 106 3.61 -9.00 -1.52
CA ALA A 106 2.16 -9.11 -1.70
C ALA A 106 1.72 -10.43 -2.36
N ASN A 107 2.50 -10.98 -3.29
CA ASN A 107 2.19 -12.24 -3.98
C ASN A 107 3.42 -12.71 -4.79
N THR A 108 3.58 -14.02 -4.96
CA THR A 108 4.63 -14.60 -5.81
C THR A 108 4.33 -14.44 -7.30
N ARG A 109 3.06 -14.29 -7.67
CA ARG A 109 2.58 -14.03 -9.03
C ARG A 109 1.93 -12.66 -9.11
N LEU A 110 2.45 -11.79 -9.96
CA LEU A 110 1.97 -10.41 -10.11
C LEU A 110 1.43 -10.17 -11.52
N ALA A 111 0.25 -9.56 -11.60
CA ALA A 111 -0.31 -9.05 -12.84
C ALA A 111 0.42 -7.76 -13.23
N LEU A 112 0.79 -7.63 -14.50
CA LEU A 112 1.27 -6.37 -15.06
C LEU A 112 0.09 -5.48 -15.42
N GLY A 113 0.14 -4.23 -14.95
CA GLY A 113 -0.88 -3.24 -15.25
C GLY A 113 -0.27 -1.86 -15.50
N LYS A 114 -0.95 -1.09 -16.34
CA LYS A 114 -0.69 0.33 -16.56
C LYS A 114 -1.50 1.12 -15.54
N ALA A 115 -0.83 1.98 -14.78
CA ALA A 115 -1.53 2.90 -13.88
C ALA A 115 -2.46 3.84 -14.67
N THR A 116 -3.71 3.96 -14.21
CA THR A 116 -4.72 4.88 -14.77
C THR A 116 -4.86 6.14 -13.92
N ASN A 117 -4.63 6.03 -12.62
CA ASN A 117 -4.54 7.16 -11.70
C ASN A 117 -3.62 6.81 -10.53
N THR A 118 -2.87 7.81 -10.05
CA THR A 118 -2.09 7.71 -8.81
C THR A 118 -2.12 9.07 -8.13
N ARG A 119 -2.80 9.15 -6.98
CA ARG A 119 -2.88 10.35 -6.15
C ARG A 119 -2.72 9.97 -4.69
N PHE A 120 -1.88 10.71 -3.99
CA PHE A 120 -1.74 10.65 -2.55
C PHE A 120 -1.71 12.08 -2.00
N ASN A 121 -2.62 12.37 -1.08
CA ASN A 121 -2.70 13.61 -0.33
C ASN A 121 -2.91 13.24 1.14
N VAL A 122 -1.83 12.75 1.75
CA VAL A 122 -1.82 12.15 3.08
C VAL A 122 -0.64 12.67 3.86
N LEU A 123 -0.82 12.79 5.18
CA LEU A 123 0.25 12.81 6.17
C LEU A 123 1.48 13.60 5.71
N ALA A 124 1.33 14.93 5.55
CA ALA A 124 2.36 15.90 5.18
C ALA A 124 3.52 15.25 4.39
N SER A 125 3.28 14.88 3.13
CA SER A 125 4.35 14.49 2.23
C SER A 125 5.28 15.70 2.06
N SER A 126 6.30 15.82 2.93
CA SER A 126 7.30 16.86 2.80
C SER A 126 8.17 16.51 1.60
N GLY A 127 7.72 16.87 0.42
CA GLY A 127 8.64 17.36 -0.59
C GLY A 127 9.22 18.66 -0.04
N LYS A 128 10.36 18.56 0.64
CA LYS A 128 11.28 19.69 0.63
C LYS A 128 12.00 19.61 -0.70
N GLU A 129 11.83 20.68 -1.48
CA GLU A 129 12.65 21.00 -2.65
C GLU A 129 14.15 20.86 -2.36
#